data_AF-A0A960DVH2-F1
#
_entry.id   AF-A0A960DVH2-F1
#
_cell.length_a   1.000
_cell.length_b   1.000
_cell.length_c   1.000
_cell.angle_alpha   90.00
_cell.angle_beta   90.00
_cell.angle_gamma   90.00
#
_symmetry.space_group_name_H-M   'P 1'
#
loop_
_entity.id
_entity.type
_entity.pdbx_description
1 polymer ?
#
loop_
_entity_poly.entity_id
_entity_poly.type
_entity_poly.pdbx_seq_one_letter_code
_entity_poly.pdbx_strand_id
1 'polypeptide(L)'
;VWVANNPPLTYLLAAGPSALTRALGVPGGPLVGLRLLNVAATAGAVALTFLLARDLAGGDPTVGLVGAGIVAATPHLGFVAALGFNDGTSLLATTAVALALARLAGAGAG
;
A
#
# COMPACT_ATOMS: atom_id res chain seq x y z
N VAL A 1 21.59 17.34 6.66
CA VAL A 1 20.55 16.43 7.20
C VAL A 1 19.32 16.60 6.33
N TRP A 2 19.09 15.74 5.33
CA TRP A 2 17.76 15.66 4.73
C TRP A 2 16.92 14.84 5.70
N VAL A 3 16.33 15.59 6.64
CA VAL A 3 15.58 15.10 7.78
C VAL A 3 14.51 14.15 7.28
N ALA A 4 14.30 13.05 8.02
CA ALA A 4 13.09 12.27 7.94
C ALA A 4 11.88 13.19 8.19
N ASN A 5 11.33 13.79 7.14
CA ASN A 5 10.15 14.67 7.24
C ASN A 5 8.86 13.87 7.43
N ASN A 6 8.93 12.57 7.14
CA ASN A 6 7.81 11.65 7.27
C ASN A 6 7.80 10.99 8.66
N PRO A 7 6.62 10.65 9.20
CA PRO A 7 6.50 9.86 10.42
C PRO A 7 7.38 8.58 10.38
N PRO A 8 7.90 8.12 11.52
CA PRO A 8 8.97 7.12 11.56
C PRO A 8 8.57 5.74 11.05
N LEU A 9 7.26 5.45 10.94
CA LEU A 9 6.72 4.13 10.63
C LEU A 9 7.30 3.54 9.34
N THR A 10 7.38 4.33 8.26
CA THR A 10 7.92 3.84 6.97
C THR A 10 9.38 3.36 7.13
N TYR A 11 10.19 4.08 7.92
CA TYR A 11 11.60 3.73 8.11
C TYR A 11 11.76 2.50 8.99
N LEU A 12 10.92 2.36 10.03
CA LEU A 12 10.89 1.18 10.87
C LEU A 12 10.51 -0.08 10.07
N LEU A 13 9.48 0.02 9.23
CA LEU A 13 9.07 -1.07 8.35
C LEU A 13 10.13 -1.38 7.28
N ALA A 14 10.83 -0.37 6.77
CA ALA A 14 11.87 -0.54 5.75
C ALA A 14 13.15 -1.19 6.29
N ALA A 15 13.36 -1.23 7.61
CA ALA A 15 14.58 -1.78 8.21
C ALA A 15 14.83 -3.24 7.81
N GLY A 16 13.79 -4.09 7.87
CA GLY A 16 13.88 -5.51 7.49
C GLY A 16 14.22 -5.71 6.01
N PRO A 17 13.41 -5.19 5.07
CA PRO A 17 13.68 -5.27 3.64
C PRO A 17 15.04 -4.68 3.23
N SER A 18 15.45 -3.58 3.87
CA SER A 18 16.74 -2.93 3.61
C SER A 18 17.92 -3.80 4.10
N ALA A 19 17.79 -4.43 5.27
CA ALA A 19 18.79 -5.35 5.79
C ALA A 19 18.91 -6.60 4.89
N LEU A 20 17.79 -7.14 4.42
CA LEU A 20 17.75 -8.31 3.54
C LEU A 20 18.43 -8.03 2.18
N THR A 21 18.03 -6.98 1.50
CA THR A 21 18.61 -6.60 0.19
C THR A 21 20.10 -6.27 0.28
N ARG A 22 20.55 -5.72 1.42
CA ARG A 22 21.98 -5.56 1.73
C ARG A 22 22.67 -6.91 1.90
N ALA A 23 22.10 -7.83 2.68
CA ALA A 23 22.67 -9.15 2.92
C ALA A 23 22.79 -9.99 1.64
N LEU A 24 21.87 -9.80 0.69
CA LEU A 24 21.87 -10.44 -0.63
C LEU A 24 22.82 -9.78 -1.64
N GLY A 25 23.51 -8.69 -1.27
CA GLY A 25 24.45 -8.01 -2.18
C GLY A 25 23.77 -7.32 -3.37
N VAL A 26 22.48 -6.98 -3.27
CA VAL A 26 21.73 -6.34 -4.36
C VAL A 26 22.35 -4.95 -4.66
N PRO A 27 22.62 -4.60 -5.92
CA PRO A 27 23.07 -3.26 -6.29
C PRO A 27 22.06 -2.20 -5.82
N GLY A 28 22.51 -1.22 -5.04
CA GLY A 28 21.63 -0.24 -4.40
C GLY A 28 20.83 -0.78 -3.20
N GLY A 29 21.24 -1.93 -2.65
CA GLY A 29 20.56 -2.78 -1.65
C GLY A 29 19.52 -2.08 -0.78
N PRO A 30 19.90 -1.34 0.28
CA PRO A 30 18.93 -0.73 1.19
C PRO A 30 17.85 0.14 0.52
N LEU A 31 18.20 0.89 -0.53
CA LEU A 31 17.23 1.69 -1.28
C LEU A 31 16.25 0.81 -2.05
N VAL A 32 16.72 -0.29 -2.63
CA VAL A 32 15.86 -1.30 -3.27
C VAL A 32 14.92 -1.92 -2.25
N GLY A 33 15.41 -2.26 -1.05
CA GLY A 33 14.57 -2.78 0.04
C GLY A 33 13.44 -1.84 0.42
N LEU A 34 13.74 -0.54 0.53
CA LEU A 34 12.73 0.49 0.80
C LEU A 34 11.72 0.63 -0.35
N ARG A 35 12.16 0.63 -1.61
CA ARG A 35 11.27 0.66 -2.78
C ARG A 35 10.36 -0.56 -2.86
N LEU A 36 10.90 -1.74 -2.55
CA LEU A 36 10.12 -2.99 -2.51
C LEU A 36 9.05 -2.94 -1.43
N LEU A 37 9.35 -2.37 -0.25
CA LEU A 37 8.32 -2.13 0.77
C LEU A 37 7.23 -1.20 0.23
N ASN A 38 7.61 -0.10 -0.42
CA ASN A 38 6.65 0.87 -0.94
C ASN A 38 5.73 0.24 -2.01
N VAL A 39 6.30 -0.50 -2.96
CA VAL A 39 5.55 -1.27 -3.96
C VAL A 39 4.63 -2.31 -3.31
N ALA A 40 5.13 -3.07 -2.34
CA ALA A 40 4.34 -4.08 -1.64
C ALA A 40 3.17 -3.45 -0.87
N ALA A 41 3.39 -2.32 -0.23
CA ALA A 41 2.35 -1.59 0.49
C ALA A 41 1.28 -1.03 -0.48
N THR A 42 1.68 -0.45 -1.61
CA THR A 42 0.74 -0.02 -2.66
C THR A 42 -0.07 -1.20 -3.20
N ALA A 43 0.56 -2.34 -3.48
CA ALA A 43 -0.14 -3.55 -3.91
C ALA A 43 -1.14 -4.05 -2.86
N GLY A 44 -0.76 -4.00 -1.58
CA GLY A 44 -1.66 -4.29 -0.47
C GLY A 44 -2.87 -3.33 -0.44
N ALA A 45 -2.65 -2.04 -0.67
CA ALA A 45 -3.73 -1.05 -0.71
C ALA A 45 -4.73 -1.31 -1.87
N VAL A 46 -4.23 -1.72 -3.04
CA VAL A 46 -5.07 -2.18 -4.16
C VAL A 46 -5.93 -3.37 -3.74
N ALA A 47 -5.34 -4.36 -3.06
CA ALA A 47 -6.09 -5.51 -2.56
C ALA A 47 -7.15 -5.12 -1.51
N LEU A 48 -6.86 -4.15 -0.64
CA LEU A 48 -7.86 -3.64 0.31
C LEU A 48 -8.94 -2.81 -0.38
N THR A 49 -8.63 -2.15 -1.50
CA THR A 49 -9.62 -1.43 -2.32
C THR A 49 -10.63 -2.41 -2.90
N PHE A 50 -10.20 -3.60 -3.34
CA PHE A 50 -11.13 -4.67 -3.75
C PHE A 50 -12.15 -4.96 -2.65
N LEU A 51 -11.67 -5.20 -1.43
CA LEU A 51 -12.54 -5.51 -0.29
C LEU A 51 -13.46 -4.33 0.05
N LEU A 52 -12.93 -3.11 0.07
CA LEU A 52 -13.68 -1.90 0.38
C LEU A 52 -14.81 -1.67 -0.63
N ALA A 53 -14.49 -1.70 -1.93
CA ALA A 53 -15.47 -1.48 -2.99
C ALA A 53 -16.53 -2.59 -3.01
N ARG A 54 -16.13 -3.85 -2.80
CA ARG A 54 -17.06 -4.97 -2.69
C ARG A 54 -18.00 -4.80 -1.49
N ASP A 55 -17.47 -4.50 -0.31
CA ASP A 55 -18.26 -4.40 0.92
C ASP A 55 -19.24 -3.20 0.85
N LEU A 56 -18.83 -2.07 0.25
CA LEU A 56 -19.70 -0.91 -0.01
C LEU A 56 -20.80 -1.20 -1.05
N ALA A 57 -20.56 -2.14 -1.97
CA ALA A 57 -21.51 -2.55 -3.00
C ALA A 57 -22.42 -3.72 -2.58
N GLY A 58 -22.54 -3.99 -1.27
CA GLY A 58 -23.38 -5.08 -0.78
C GLY A 58 -22.84 -6.47 -1.10
N GLY A 59 -21.52 -6.61 -1.27
CA GLY A 59 -20.86 -7.89 -1.49
C GLY A 59 -20.52 -8.22 -2.95
N ASP A 60 -20.86 -7.37 -3.92
CA ASP A 60 -20.60 -7.65 -5.36
C ASP A 60 -19.09 -7.69 -5.68
N PRO A 61 -18.52 -8.87 -6.00
CA PRO A 61 -17.10 -9.00 -6.30
C PRO A 61 -16.69 -8.29 -7.60
N THR A 62 -17.63 -8.04 -8.52
CA THR A 62 -17.38 -7.34 -9.78
C THR A 62 -17.01 -5.89 -9.50
N VAL A 63 -17.76 -5.23 -8.61
CA VAL A 63 -17.46 -3.85 -8.19
C VAL A 63 -16.11 -3.79 -7.46
N GLY A 64 -15.82 -4.79 -6.63
CA GLY A 64 -14.50 -4.97 -6.03
C GLY A 64 -13.38 -5.01 -7.07
N LEU A 65 -13.50 -5.88 -8.08
CA LEU A 65 -12.49 -6.06 -9.14
C LEU A 65 -12.31 -4.80 -9.96
N VAL A 66 -13.40 -4.15 -10.37
CA VAL A 66 -13.35 -2.90 -11.14
C VAL A 66 -12.70 -1.80 -10.32
N GLY A 67 -13.08 -1.63 -9.05
CA GLY A 67 -12.49 -0.64 -8.15
C GLY A 67 -10.98 -0.84 -7.96
N ALA A 68 -10.56 -2.06 -7.65
CA ALA A 68 -9.14 -2.38 -7.54
C ALA A 68 -8.39 -2.21 -8.87
N GLY A 69 -9.00 -2.58 -10.00
CA GLY A 69 -8.44 -2.41 -11.33
C GLY A 69 -8.20 -0.94 -11.68
N ILE A 70 -9.14 -0.05 -11.37
CA ILE A 70 -9.00 1.41 -11.58
C ILE A 70 -7.84 1.96 -10.74
N VAL A 71 -7.76 1.59 -9.45
CA VAL A 71 -6.66 2.03 -8.58
C VAL A 71 -5.32 1.51 -9.10
N ALA A 72 -5.23 0.22 -9.43
CA ALA A 72 -4.01 -0.40 -9.95
C ALA A 72 -3.54 0.23 -11.27
N ALA A 73 -4.48 0.59 -12.16
CA ALA A 73 -4.19 1.17 -13.46
C ALA A 73 -3.90 2.68 -13.42
N THR A 74 -4.01 3.32 -12.25
CA THR A 74 -3.74 4.76 -12.11
C THR A 74 -2.25 5.04 -12.34
N PRO A 75 -1.84 5.73 -13.43
CA PRO A 75 -0.43 5.81 -13.82
C PRO A 75 0.46 6.45 -12.76
N HIS A 76 -0.07 7.44 -12.03
CA HIS A 76 0.66 8.12 -10.97
C HIS A 76 1.00 7.20 -9.79
N LEU A 77 0.15 6.20 -9.51
CA LEU A 77 0.40 5.23 -8.44
C LEU A 77 1.63 4.37 -8.74
N GLY A 78 1.84 3.96 -10.00
CA GLY A 78 3.03 3.22 -10.40
C GLY A 78 4.32 4.03 -10.22
N PHE A 79 4.28 5.32 -10.54
CA PHE A 79 5.41 6.23 -10.34
C PHE A 79 5.77 6.38 -8.86
N VAL A 80 4.81 6.74 -7.99
CA VAL A 80 5.10 6.97 -6.57
C VAL A 80 5.46 5.69 -5.82
N ALA A 81 4.88 4.54 -6.20
CA ALA A 81 5.20 3.24 -5.61
C ALA A 81 6.66 2.83 -5.87
N ALA A 82 7.23 3.18 -7.02
CA ALA A 82 8.61 2.83 -7.39
C ALA A 82 9.67 3.71 -6.70
N LEU A 83 9.26 4.83 -6.09
CA LEU A 83 10.16 5.75 -5.40
C LEU A 83 10.39 5.34 -3.95
N GLY A 84 11.45 5.88 -3.36
CA GLY A 84 11.79 5.65 -1.96
C GLY A 84 10.99 6.51 -0.98
N PHE A 85 9.69 6.70 -1.25
CA PHE A 85 8.79 7.52 -0.44
C PHE A 85 7.91 6.68 0.49
N ASN A 86 7.06 7.34 1.28
CA ASN A 86 6.14 6.71 2.22
C ASN A 86 4.72 6.50 1.65
N ASP A 87 4.45 6.93 0.41
CA ASP A 87 3.12 6.94 -0.21
C ASP A 87 2.42 5.58 -0.14
N GLY A 88 3.10 4.49 -0.44
CA GLY A 88 2.53 3.14 -0.41
C GLY A 88 2.10 2.72 0.99
N THR A 89 2.91 3.00 2.02
CA THR A 89 2.52 2.72 3.42
C THR A 89 1.37 3.61 3.89
N SER A 90 1.34 4.87 3.48
CA SER A 90 0.26 5.81 3.77
C SER A 90 -1.05 5.39 3.10
N LEU A 91 -0.96 4.96 1.83
CA LEU A 91 -2.09 4.46 1.07
C LEU A 91 -2.65 3.19 1.71
N LEU A 92 -1.79 2.22 2.02
CA LEU A 92 -2.19 0.99 2.70
C LEU A 92 -2.92 1.27 4.01
N ALA A 93 -2.35 2.11 4.87
CA ALA A 93 -2.94 2.47 6.15
C ALA A 93 -4.30 3.18 5.97
N THR A 94 -4.38 4.13 5.04
CA THR A 94 -5.61 4.89 4.77
C THR A 94 -6.72 3.99 4.24
N THR A 95 -6.41 3.10 3.28
CA THR A 95 -7.39 2.16 2.74
C THR A 95 -7.82 1.13 3.80
N ALA A 96 -6.90 0.67 4.65
CA ALA A 96 -7.23 -0.23 5.76
C ALA A 96 -8.19 0.42 6.76
N VAL A 97 -7.92 1.68 7.14
CA VAL A 97 -8.82 2.44 8.03
C VAL A 97 -10.17 2.66 7.37
N ALA A 98 -10.21 3.05 6.09
CA ALA A 98 -11.46 3.22 5.35
C ALA A 98 -12.29 1.92 5.31
N LEU A 99 -11.64 0.78 5.04
CA LEU A 99 -12.28 -0.54 5.08
C LEU A 99 -12.83 -0.87 6.46
N ALA A 100 -12.05 -0.66 7.52
CA ALA A 100 -12.50 -0.90 8.88
C ALA A 100 -13.71 -0.04 9.25
N LEU A 101 -13.68 1.25 8.91
CA LEU A 101 -14.79 2.18 9.15
C LEU A 101 -16.05 1.79 8.35
N ALA A 102 -15.90 1.41 7.08
CA ALA A 102 -17.02 0.95 6.26
C ALA A 102 -17.71 -0.26 6.89
N ARG A 103 -16.94 -1.24 7.36
CA ARG A 103 -17.47 -2.44 8.04
C ARG A 103 -18.12 -2.11 9.37
N LEU A 104 -17.53 -1.21 10.17
CA LEU A 104 -18.14 -0.72 11.41
C LEU A 104 -19.46 0.02 11.16
N ALA A 105 -19.60 0.68 10.03
CA ALA A 105 -20.83 1.32 9.59
C ALA A 105 -21.86 0.35 8.96
N GLY A 106 -21.54 -0.94 8.85
CA GLY A 106 -22.45 -1.99 8.36
C GLY A 106 -22.25 -2.42 6.90
N ALA A 107 -21.22 -1.92 6.20
CA ALA A 107 -20.90 -2.40 4.86
C ALA A 107 -20.52 -3.91 4.90
N GLY A 108 -21.02 -4.68 3.94
CA GLY A 108 -20.77 -6.13 3.83
C GLY A 108 -21.57 -7.02 4.80
N ALA A 109 -22.56 -6.49 5.53
CA ALA A 109 -23.43 -7.26 6.42
C ALA A 109 -24.67 -7.89 5.75
N GLY A 110 -24.68 -7.96 4.41
CA GLY A 110 -25.78 -8.48 3.58
C GLY A 110 -25.61 -9.93 3.17
#